data_AF-A0A1W5XGT3-F1
#
_entry.id   AF-A0A1W5XGT3-F1
#
_cell.length_a   1.000
_cell.length_b   1.000
_cell.length_c   1.000
_cell.angle_alpha   90.00
_cell.angle_beta   90.00
_cell.angle_gamma   90.00
#
_symmetry.space_group_name_H-M   'P 1'
#
loop_
_entity.id
_entity.type
_entity.pdbx_description
1 polymer ?
#
loop_
_entity_poly.entity_id
_entity_poly.type
_entity_poly.pdbx_seq_one_letter_code
_entity_poly.pdbx_strand_id
1 'polypeptide(L)'
;MAPDCVAVGSGSVGVALQLLQAVVRRGDTVAYAWRTFDAYPLLAEMVGARPAPVPLLPDGRQDLAALLAVLGPRTRVVVRCRPSTAGEGPGTSCQTSTDGNCI
;
A
#
# COMPACT_ATOMS: atom_id res chain seq x y z
N MET A 1 23.59 -2.70 5.46
CA MET A 1 22.59 -3.68 4.96
C MET A 1 23.38 -4.75 4.22
N ALA A 2 23.23 -6.02 4.60
CA ALA A 2 23.93 -7.10 3.90
C ALA A 2 23.32 -7.29 2.49
N PRO A 3 24.09 -7.73 1.49
CA PRO A 3 23.57 -7.97 0.14
C PRO A 3 22.40 -8.95 0.11
N ASP A 4 22.35 -9.91 1.04
CA ASP A 4 21.25 -10.88 1.19
C ASP A 4 19.90 -10.26 1.60
N CYS A 5 19.87 -8.98 1.98
CA CYS A 5 18.65 -8.25 2.31
C CYS A 5 18.03 -7.51 1.11
N VAL A 6 18.56 -7.68 -0.10
CA VAL A 6 18.11 -6.98 -1.31
C VAL A 6 17.48 -7.96 -2.29
N ALA A 7 16.22 -7.71 -2.64
CA ALA A 7 15.50 -8.42 -3.70
C ALA A 7 15.27 -7.50 -4.90
N VAL A 8 15.46 -8.01 -6.12
CA VAL A 8 15.25 -7.29 -7.37
C VAL A 8 14.09 -7.93 -8.13
N GLY A 9 13.24 -7.12 -8.75
CA GLY A 9 12.10 -7.59 -9.54
C GLY A 9 11.71 -6.61 -10.65
N SER A 10 10.70 -6.98 -11.43
CA SER A 10 10.14 -6.21 -12.55
C SER A 10 9.30 -5.01 -12.06
N GLY A 11 9.99 -4.04 -11.46
CA GLY A 11 9.38 -2.85 -10.86
C GLY A 11 8.79 -3.10 -9.46
N SER A 12 8.32 -2.03 -8.82
CA SER A 12 7.81 -2.05 -7.44
C SER A 12 6.59 -2.98 -7.27
N VAL A 13 5.72 -3.05 -8.28
CA VAL A 13 4.56 -3.95 -8.30
C VAL A 13 5.00 -5.41 -8.36
N GLY A 14 6.00 -5.74 -9.18
CA GLY A 14 6.54 -7.09 -9.28
C GLY A 14 7.17 -7.56 -7.97
N VAL A 15 7.95 -6.69 -7.31
CA VAL A 15 8.53 -6.97 -5.99
C VAL A 15 7.44 -7.11 -4.92
N ALA A 16 6.43 -6.26 -4.93
CA ALA A 16 5.31 -6.34 -3.99
C ALA A 16 4.53 -7.66 -4.14
N LEU A 17 4.30 -8.12 -5.38
CA LEU A 17 3.67 -9.41 -5.64
C LEU A 17 4.51 -10.58 -5.13
N GLN A 18 5.83 -10.58 -5.40
CA GLN A 18 6.73 -11.62 -4.91
C GLN A 18 6.72 -11.70 -3.38
N LEU A 19 6.72 -10.54 -2.71
CA LEU A 19 6.63 -10.48 -1.26
C LEU A 19 5.31 -11.05 -0.75
N LEU A 20 4.19 -10.67 -1.37
CA LEU A 20 2.87 -11.21 -1.00
C LEU A 20 2.80 -12.72 -1.21
N GLN A 21 3.33 -13.24 -2.33
CA GLN A 21 3.39 -14.68 -2.59
C GLN A 21 4.23 -15.45 -1.56
N ALA A 22 5.27 -14.82 -1.03
CA ALA A 22 6.14 -15.45 -0.03
C ALA A 22 5.48 -15.56 1.37
N VAL A 23 4.61 -14.62 1.74
CA VAL A 23 4.13 -14.48 3.13
C VAL A 23 2.62 -14.71 3.30
N VAL A 24 1.83 -14.57 2.24
CA VAL A 24 0.37 -14.65 2.29
C VAL A 24 -0.10 -16.04 1.87
N ARG A 25 -1.00 -16.64 2.66
CA ARG A 25 -1.73 -17.85 2.26
C ARG A 25 -3.16 -17.50 1.91
N ARG A 26 -3.80 -18.38 1.14
CA ARG A 26 -5.21 -18.22 0.75
C ARG A 26 -6.10 -18.03 2.00
N GLY A 27 -6.90 -16.97 1.99
CA GLY A 27 -7.78 -16.58 3.10
C GLY A 27 -7.13 -15.71 4.18
N ASP A 28 -5.83 -15.44 4.11
CA ASP A 28 -5.18 -14.42 4.96
C ASP A 28 -5.63 -13.02 4.54
N THR A 29 -5.44 -12.04 5.42
CA THR A 29 -5.88 -10.66 5.22
C THR A 29 -4.70 -9.75 4.86
N VAL A 30 -4.91 -8.90 3.86
CA VAL A 30 -3.98 -7.85 3.45
C VAL A 30 -4.66 -6.49 3.65
N ALA A 31 -4.18 -5.74 4.63
CA ALA A 31 -4.69 -4.40 4.95
C ALA A 31 -3.86 -3.31 4.25
N TYR A 32 -4.50 -2.26 3.77
CA TYR A 32 -3.82 -1.16 3.08
C TYR A 32 -4.66 0.11 3.14
N ALA A 33 -4.01 1.28 3.10
CA ALA A 33 -4.74 2.52 3.03
C ALA A 33 -5.29 2.77 1.60
N TRP A 34 -6.53 3.23 1.50
CA TRP A 34 -7.30 3.36 0.28
C TRP A 34 -7.86 4.78 0.14
N ARG A 35 -7.70 5.49 -0.99
CA ARG A 35 -7.14 5.13 -2.31
C ARG A 35 -5.70 5.61 -2.49
N THR A 36 -4.73 4.99 -1.81
CA THR A 36 -3.32 5.31 -2.07
C THR A 36 -2.89 4.75 -3.43
N PHE A 37 -3.03 3.44 -3.65
CA PHE A 37 -2.57 2.79 -4.87
C PHE A 37 -3.58 1.74 -5.36
N ASP A 38 -3.97 1.82 -6.63
CA ASP A 38 -5.06 1.04 -7.20
C ASP A 38 -4.70 -0.45 -7.41
N ALA A 39 -3.42 -0.82 -7.37
CA ALA A 39 -3.02 -2.21 -7.56
C ALA A 39 -3.19 -3.08 -6.29
N TYR A 40 -3.37 -2.50 -5.09
CA TYR A 40 -3.46 -3.32 -3.87
C TYR A 40 -4.63 -4.30 -3.81
N PRO A 41 -5.87 -3.93 -4.22
CA PRO A 41 -6.96 -4.89 -4.34
C PRO A 41 -6.58 -6.04 -5.29
N LEU A 42 -6.06 -5.71 -6.46
CA LEU A 42 -5.66 -6.70 -7.48
C LEU A 42 -4.58 -7.65 -6.95
N LEU A 43 -3.53 -7.13 -6.34
CA LEU A 43 -2.44 -7.93 -5.79
C LEU A 43 -2.90 -8.86 -4.65
N ALA A 44 -3.80 -8.38 -3.78
CA ALA A 44 -4.39 -9.18 -2.71
C ALA A 44 -5.23 -10.34 -3.28
N GLU A 45 -6.04 -10.07 -4.30
CA GLU A 45 -6.83 -11.08 -5.00
C GLU A 45 -5.96 -12.13 -5.70
N MET A 46 -4.88 -11.70 -6.37
CA MET A 46 -3.95 -12.59 -7.07
C MET A 46 -3.31 -13.64 -6.15
N VAL A 47 -3.06 -13.31 -4.87
CA VAL A 47 -2.53 -14.27 -3.88
C VAL A 47 -3.62 -14.97 -3.07
N GLY A 48 -4.89 -14.77 -3.42
CA GLY A 48 -6.05 -15.36 -2.73
C GLY A 48 -6.30 -14.81 -1.33
N ALA A 49 -5.83 -13.60 -1.04
CA ALA A 49 -6.07 -12.91 0.22
C ALA A 49 -7.45 -12.27 0.27
N ARG A 50 -7.88 -11.92 1.47
CA ARG A 50 -8.99 -11.02 1.73
C ARG A 50 -8.47 -9.59 1.79
N PRO A 51 -8.86 -8.70 0.86
CA PRO A 51 -8.49 -7.29 0.93
C PRO A 51 -9.22 -6.60 2.10
N ALA A 52 -8.48 -5.79 2.87
CA ALA A 52 -9.01 -4.94 3.93
C ALA A 52 -8.61 -3.47 3.65
N PRO A 53 -9.34 -2.77 2.75
CA PRO A 53 -9.08 -1.37 2.45
C PRO A 53 -9.48 -0.50 3.65
N VAL A 54 -8.57 0.40 4.05
CA VAL A 54 -8.80 1.38 5.12
C VAL A 54 -8.88 2.78 4.51
N PRO A 55 -9.97 3.52 4.67
CA PRO A 55 -10.09 4.88 4.15
C PRO A 55 -8.97 5.80 4.67
N LEU A 56 -8.52 6.73 3.82
CA LEU A 56 -7.67 7.84 4.25
C LEU A 56 -8.46 8.82 5.13
N LEU A 57 -7.73 9.58 5.96
CA LEU A 57 -8.27 10.72 6.68
C LEU A 57 -8.72 11.83 5.70
N PRO A 58 -9.59 12.76 6.13
CA PRO A 58 -10.04 13.87 5.30
C PRO A 58 -8.91 14.76 4.75
N ASP A 59 -7.75 14.77 5.41
CA ASP A 59 -6.54 15.50 5.00
C ASP A 59 -5.61 14.68 4.07
N GLY A 60 -6.07 13.53 3.58
CA GLY A 60 -5.34 12.64 2.69
C GLY A 60 -4.33 11.73 3.40
N ARG A 61 -4.14 11.87 4.71
CA ARG A 61 -3.18 11.04 5.45
C ARG A 61 -3.69 9.63 5.67
N GLN A 62 -2.75 8.69 5.75
CA GLN A 62 -3.08 7.30 6.07
C GLN A 62 -3.48 7.19 7.55
N ASP A 63 -4.69 6.71 7.82
CA ASP A 63 -5.19 6.48 9.18
C ASP A 63 -4.52 5.22 9.78
N LEU A 64 -3.43 5.44 10.53
CA LEU A 64 -2.69 4.35 11.17
C LEU A 64 -3.50 3.69 12.29
N ALA A 65 -4.40 4.42 12.96
CA ALA A 65 -5.24 3.85 14.00
C ALA A 65 -6.27 2.91 13.39
N ALA A 66 -6.92 3.31 12.28
CA ALA A 66 -7.83 2.44 11.55
C ALA A 66 -7.11 1.24 10.90
N LEU A 67 -5.88 1.42 10.39
CA LEU A 67 -5.06 0.32 9.89
C LEU A 67 -4.72 -0.70 10.98
N LEU A 68 -4.43 -0.24 12.19
CA LEU A 68 -4.20 -1.12 13.35
C LEU A 68 -5.50 -1.82 13.80
N ALA A 69 -6.64 -1.13 13.74
CA ALA A 69 -7.93 -1.67 14.15
C ALA A 69 -8.44 -2.83 13.28
N VAL A 70 -8.03 -2.88 12.00
CA VAL A 70 -8.40 -3.97 11.09
C VAL A 70 -7.46 -5.19 11.17
N LEU A 71 -6.42 -5.14 12.01
CA LEU A 71 -5.52 -6.27 12.19
C LEU A 71 -6.19 -7.37 13.02
N GLY A 72 -6.08 -8.60 12.53
CA GLY A 72 -6.57 -9.78 13.22
C GLY A 72 -5.61 -10.97 13.12
N PRO A 73 -5.99 -12.15 13.64
CA PRO A 73 -5.13 -13.34 13.67
C PRO A 73 -4.65 -13.82 12.29
N ARG A 74 -5.41 -13.46 11.25
CA ARG A 74 -5.16 -13.81 9.84
C ARG A 74 -4.51 -12.67 9.05
N THR A 75 -4.25 -11.52 9.66
CA THR A 75 -3.55 -10.44 8.96
C THR A 75 -2.07 -10.80 8.82
N ARG A 76 -1.55 -10.71 7.60
CA ARG A 76 -0.14 -11.05 7.30
C ARG A 76 0.65 -9.87 6.78
N VAL A 77 0.00 -9.00 6.01
CA VAL A 77 0.63 -7.84 5.41
C VAL A 77 -0.22 -6.61 5.65
N VAL A 78 0.44 -5.53 6.03
CA VAL A 78 -0.11 -4.19 6.11
C VAL A 78 0.72 -3.32 5.18
N VAL A 79 0.08 -2.71 4.18
CA VAL A 79 0.78 -1.85 3.23
C VAL A 79 0.56 -0.38 3.59
N ARG A 80 1.68 0.28 3.91
CA ARG A 80 1.77 1.72 4.13
C ARG A 80 2.59 2.32 2.99
N CYS A 81 2.10 3.40 2.39
CA CYS A 81 2.73 4.01 1.23
C CYS A 81 3.23 5.39 1.63
N ARG A 82 4.56 5.59 1.69
CA ARG A 82 5.16 6.87 2.09
C ARG A 82 6.31 7.25 1.14
N PRO A 83 6.25 8.43 0.49
CA PRO A 83 5.10 9.34 0.42
C PRO A 83 3.90 8.67 -0.25
N SER A 84 2.68 8.99 0.18
CA SER A 84 1.48 8.48 -0.46
C SER A 84 1.36 9.03 -1.89
N THR A 85 1.05 8.16 -2.84
CA THR A 85 0.72 8.54 -4.22
C THR A 85 -0.48 9.47 -4.32
N ALA A 86 -1.39 9.46 -3.34
CA ALA A 86 -2.54 10.38 -3.26
C ALA A 86 -2.21 11.76 -2.67
N GLY A 87 -0.96 12.02 -2.28
CA GLY A 87 -0.56 13.21 -1.52
C GLY A 87 -0.92 13.12 -0.04
N GLU A 88 -0.04 13.63 0.83
CA GLU A 88 -0.21 13.58 2.29
C GLU A 88 -0.05 14.99 2.85
N GLY A 89 -1.17 15.64 3.19
CA GLY A 89 -1.21 16.98 3.78
C GLY A 89 -2.09 17.98 3.00
N PRO A 90 -2.49 19.10 3.64
CA PRO A 90 -3.21 20.17 2.96
C PRO A 90 -2.30 20.81 1.89
N GLY A 91 -2.59 20.54 0.61
CA GLY A 91 -1.91 21.17 -0.53
C GLY A 91 -0.83 20.35 -1.24
N THR A 92 -0.67 19.05 -0.97
CA THR A 92 0.42 18.25 -1.57
C THR A 92 0.05 17.54 -2.88
N SER A 93 -1.16 17.74 -3.42
CA SER A 93 -1.53 17.20 -4.74
C SER A 93 -0.93 17.98 -5.90
N CYS A 94 -0.39 19.17 -5.67
CA CYS A 94 0.35 19.88 -6.71
C CYS A 94 1.76 19.28 -6.80
N GLN A 95 1.90 18.18 -7.55
CA GLN A 95 3.19 17.84 -8.13
C GLN A 95 3.54 19.00 -9.06
N THR A 96 4.38 19.93 -8.61
CA THR A 96 4.85 21.03 -9.45
C THR A 96 5.58 20.45 -10.64
N SER A 97 4.88 20.33 -11.77
CA SER A 97 5.52 20.44 -13.07
C SER A 97 6.22 21.81 -13.11
N THR A 98 7.35 21.90 -13.80
CA THR A 98 8.11 23.14 -14.03
C THR A 98 7.22 24.26 -14.61
N ASP A 99 6.03 23.92 -15.12
CA ASP A 99 5.03 24.83 -15.68
C ASP A 99 3.93 25.28 -14.69
N GLY A 100 4.02 24.94 -13.40
CA GLY A 100 3.14 25.52 -12.36
C GLY A 100 1.68 25.08 -12.37
N ASN A 101 1.32 24.00 -13.07
CA ASN A 101 -0.03 23.43 -13.03
C ASN A 101 -0.10 22.18 -12.15
N CYS A 102 -1.18 22.06 -11.35
CA CYS A 102 -1.48 20.85 -10.60
C CYS A 102 -2.21 19.84 -11.52
N ILE A 103 -1.73 18.59 -11.54
CA ILE A 103 -2.40 17.46 -12.20
C ILE A 103 -3.36 16.74 -11.26
#